data_AF-A0A0U1QS38-F1
#
_entry.id   AF-A0A0U1QS38-F1
#
_cell.length_a   1.000
_cell.length_b   1.000
_cell.length_c   1.000
_cell.angle_alpha   90.00
_cell.angle_beta   90.00
_cell.angle_gamma   90.00
#
_symmetry.space_group_name_H-M   'P 1'
#
loop_
_entity.id
_entity.type
_entity.pdbx_description
1 polymer ?
#
loop_
_entity_poly.entity_id
_entity_poly.type
_entity_poly.pdbx_seq_one_letter_code
_entity_poly.pdbx_strand_id
1 'polypeptide(L)'
;MLAIHKMTLLSLLTAAAVAGRLAIHGMNIQPATLIIILTGWFFGWKMGAAEGLLTALVSDLFLGLGYWTLFHIVAWGLIGLLSALLPQKRWLYFLWLFVSGLVFGMIMALSYFVFTQNPLTVVGLWISGLPFDLYHAAGNLIFGLFSPLLFKVFAAEARKLNKQTR
;
A
#
# COMPACT_ATOMS: atom_id res chain seq x y z
N MET A 1 16.82 -1.15 -21.78
CA MET A 1 16.85 0.05 -20.90
C MET A 1 15.54 0.26 -20.14
N LEU A 2 14.36 0.17 -20.76
CA LEU A 2 13.05 0.36 -20.09
C LEU A 2 12.83 -0.57 -18.88
N ALA A 3 13.19 -1.85 -18.99
CA ALA A 3 13.06 -2.81 -17.88
C ALA A 3 13.93 -2.40 -16.67
N ILE A 4 15.18 -2.02 -16.92
CA ILE A 4 16.09 -1.52 -15.88
C ILE A 4 15.51 -0.28 -15.21
N HIS A 5 15.03 0.70 -15.99
CA HIS A 5 14.43 1.92 -15.44
C HIS A 5 13.22 1.61 -14.54
N LYS A 6 12.31 0.72 -14.97
CA LYS A 6 11.15 0.30 -14.16
C LYS A 6 11.59 -0.36 -12.85
N MET A 7 12.58 -1.25 -12.90
CA MET A 7 13.11 -1.92 -11.71
C MET A 7 13.78 -0.93 -10.76
N THR A 8 14.57 0.02 -11.27
CA THR A 8 15.21 1.07 -10.46
C THR A 8 14.17 1.96 -9.80
N LEU A 9 13.17 2.43 -10.54
CA LEU A 9 12.08 3.24 -10.00
C LEU A 9 11.32 2.47 -8.91
N LEU A 10 10.92 1.24 -9.18
CA LEU A 10 10.23 0.39 -8.21
C LEU A 10 11.07 0.19 -6.94
N SER A 11 12.37 -0.05 -7.09
CA SER A 11 13.28 -0.23 -5.94
C SER A 11 13.38 1.04 -5.08
N LEU A 12 13.43 2.23 -5.71
CA LEU A 12 13.47 3.51 -4.99
C LEU A 12 12.15 3.80 -4.26
N LEU A 13 11.01 3.50 -4.89
CA LEU A 13 9.69 3.65 -4.29
C LEU A 13 9.53 2.70 -3.10
N THR A 14 9.89 1.42 -3.27
CA THR A 14 9.87 0.43 -2.20
C THR A 14 10.76 0.87 -1.03
N ALA A 15 11.99 1.35 -1.31
CA ALA A 15 12.88 1.85 -0.26
C ALA A 15 12.27 3.03 0.51
N ALA A 16 11.63 3.97 -0.18
CA ALA A 16 10.93 5.09 0.45
C ALA A 16 9.72 4.63 1.28
N ALA A 17 8.93 3.68 0.77
CA ALA A 17 7.77 3.11 1.46
C ALA A 17 8.17 2.36 2.73
N VAL A 18 9.23 1.54 2.65
CA VAL A 18 9.81 0.83 3.79
C VAL A 18 10.34 1.82 4.82
N ALA A 19 11.15 2.80 4.40
CA ALA A 19 11.69 3.80 5.32
C ALA A 19 10.59 4.58 6.04
N GLY A 20 9.55 4.98 5.32
CA GLY A 20 8.37 5.62 5.90
C GLY A 20 7.64 4.73 6.90
N ARG A 21 7.43 3.44 6.59
CA ARG A 21 6.81 2.48 7.52
C ARG A 21 7.64 2.33 8.79
N LEU A 22 8.96 2.19 8.67
CA LEU A 22 9.86 1.99 9.81
C LEU A 22 9.92 3.23 10.71
N ALA A 23 9.96 4.43 10.12
CA ALA A 23 10.04 5.69 10.88
C ALA A 23 8.80 5.96 11.75
N ILE A 24 7.62 5.45 11.35
CA ILE A 24 6.33 5.78 11.96
C ILE A 24 5.63 4.54 12.54
N HIS A 25 6.35 3.41 12.64
CA HIS A 25 5.81 2.11 13.02
C HIS A 25 4.98 2.15 14.31
N GLY A 26 5.43 2.90 15.32
CA GLY A 26 4.76 3.01 16.63
C GLY A 26 3.43 3.77 16.65
N MET A 27 3.07 4.50 15.58
CA MET A 27 1.82 5.29 15.53
C MET A 27 0.71 4.59 14.72
N ASN A 28 0.97 3.38 14.20
CA ASN A 28 0.08 2.66 13.29
C ASN A 28 -0.38 3.48 12.06
N ILE A 29 0.43 4.47 11.69
CA ILE A 29 0.27 5.25 10.46
C ILE A 29 1.24 4.68 9.44
N GLN A 30 0.73 4.28 8.27
CA GLN A 30 1.52 3.55 7.28
C GLN A 30 1.63 4.38 5.98
N PRO A 31 2.62 5.29 5.87
CA PRO A 31 2.86 6.06 4.64
C PRO A 31 3.23 5.16 3.45
N ALA A 32 3.57 3.90 3.69
CA ALA A 32 3.74 2.86 2.67
C ALA A 32 2.52 2.75 1.74
N THR A 33 1.29 2.74 2.29
CA THR A 33 0.07 2.55 1.49
C THR A 33 -0.11 3.65 0.44
N LEU A 34 0.25 4.90 0.78
CA LEU A 34 0.22 6.03 -0.15
C LEU A 34 1.09 5.76 -1.38
N ILE A 35 2.35 5.33 -1.17
CA ILE A 35 3.30 5.07 -2.26
C ILE A 35 2.82 3.89 -3.12
N ILE A 36 2.31 2.83 -2.49
CA ILE A 36 1.73 1.66 -3.18
C ILE A 36 0.56 2.10 -4.08
N ILE A 37 -0.34 2.93 -3.55
CA ILE A 37 -1.50 3.43 -4.31
C ILE A 37 -1.04 4.26 -5.51
N LEU A 38 -0.15 5.24 -5.27
CA LEU A 38 0.37 6.09 -6.34
C LEU A 38 1.08 5.28 -7.43
N THR A 39 1.82 4.23 -7.03
CA THR A 39 2.52 3.35 -7.95
C THR A 39 1.56 2.60 -8.86
N GLY A 40 0.49 2.02 -8.32
CA GLY A 40 -0.57 1.40 -9.13
C GLY A 40 -1.29 2.41 -10.01
N TRP A 41 -1.67 3.56 -9.43
CA TRP A 41 -2.44 4.61 -10.08
C TRP A 41 -1.71 5.24 -11.29
N PHE A 42 -0.39 5.43 -11.21
CA PHE A 42 0.40 6.05 -12.28
C PHE A 42 1.11 5.08 -13.21
N PHE A 43 1.50 3.90 -12.73
CA PHE A 43 2.35 2.96 -13.48
C PHE A 43 1.67 1.63 -13.82
N GLY A 44 0.41 1.46 -13.42
CA GLY A 44 -0.41 0.31 -13.75
C GLY A 44 -0.30 -0.85 -12.76
N TRP A 45 -1.17 -1.84 -12.95
CA TRP A 45 -1.45 -2.88 -11.95
C TRP A 45 -0.23 -3.76 -11.61
N LYS A 46 0.64 -4.05 -12.58
CA LYS A 46 1.86 -4.85 -12.37
C LYS A 46 2.84 -4.16 -11.43
N MET A 47 3.07 -2.85 -11.64
CA MET A 47 3.96 -2.06 -10.80
C MET A 47 3.35 -1.87 -9.40
N GLY A 48 2.05 -1.55 -9.33
CA GLY A 48 1.35 -1.41 -8.05
C GLY A 48 1.36 -2.68 -7.20
N ALA A 49 1.05 -3.85 -7.80
CA ALA A 49 1.09 -5.12 -7.10
C ALA A 49 2.49 -5.48 -6.61
N ALA A 50 3.51 -5.28 -7.46
CA ALA A 50 4.89 -5.53 -7.10
C ALA A 50 5.37 -4.61 -5.97
N GLU A 51 5.00 -3.32 -6.00
CA GLU A 51 5.33 -2.35 -4.96
C GLU A 51 4.73 -2.77 -3.61
N GLY A 52 3.47 -3.20 -3.59
CA GLY A 52 2.82 -3.70 -2.37
C GLY A 52 3.50 -4.94 -1.80
N LEU A 53 3.81 -5.92 -2.65
CA LEU A 53 4.50 -7.16 -2.26
C LEU A 53 5.90 -6.87 -1.71
N LEU A 54 6.70 -6.07 -2.44
CA LEU A 54 8.08 -5.76 -2.06
C LEU A 54 8.11 -4.92 -0.77
N THR A 55 7.22 -3.93 -0.65
CA THR A 55 7.11 -3.14 0.57
C THR A 55 6.79 -4.01 1.77
N ALA A 56 5.79 -4.90 1.66
CA ALA A 56 5.44 -5.85 2.72
C ALA A 56 6.64 -6.71 3.12
N LEU A 57 7.23 -7.41 2.15
CA LEU A 57 8.31 -8.36 2.40
C LEU A 57 9.53 -7.67 3.00
N VAL A 58 10.00 -6.58 2.39
CA VAL A 58 11.23 -5.91 2.81
C VAL A 58 11.07 -5.28 4.18
N SER A 59 9.94 -4.62 4.45
CA SER A 59 9.76 -4.02 5.78
C SER A 59 9.52 -5.06 6.88
N ASP A 60 8.88 -6.20 6.57
CA ASP A 60 8.77 -7.31 7.53
C ASP A 60 10.12 -8.00 7.79
N LEU A 61 11.09 -7.95 6.86
CA LEU A 61 12.46 -8.40 7.17
C LEU A 61 13.11 -7.57 8.29
N PHE A 62 12.78 -6.28 8.40
CA PHE A 62 13.26 -5.42 9.49
C PHE A 62 12.41 -5.55 10.76
N LEU A 63 11.09 -5.67 10.63
CA LEU A 63 10.15 -5.69 11.75
C LEU A 63 9.90 -7.10 12.32
N GLY A 64 10.39 -8.14 11.65
CA GLY A 64 10.17 -9.54 11.99
C GLY A 64 9.20 -10.22 11.01
N LEU A 65 9.64 -11.37 10.49
CA LEU A 65 8.79 -12.25 9.69
C LEU A 65 7.85 -13.04 10.60
N GLY A 66 6.60 -13.19 10.18
CA GLY A 66 5.61 -13.96 10.92
C GLY A 66 4.44 -14.40 10.06
N TYR A 67 3.43 -15.01 10.68
CA TYR A 67 2.21 -15.43 9.98
C TYR A 67 1.50 -14.25 9.28
N TRP A 68 1.63 -13.05 9.83
CA TRP A 68 1.08 -11.80 9.27
C TRP A 68 1.69 -11.42 7.92
N THR A 69 2.93 -11.83 7.62
CA THR A 69 3.66 -11.37 6.43
C THR A 69 2.95 -11.74 5.14
N LEU A 70 2.36 -12.93 5.07
CA LEU A 70 1.56 -13.33 3.90
C LEU A 70 0.34 -12.42 3.73
N PHE A 71 -0.31 -12.02 4.81
CA PHE A 71 -1.46 -11.13 4.76
C PHE A 71 -1.06 -9.69 4.42
N HIS A 72 0.09 -9.20 4.89
CA HIS A 72 0.64 -7.91 4.44
C HIS A 72 0.90 -7.91 2.93
N ILE A 73 1.54 -8.96 2.41
CA ILE A 73 1.83 -9.11 0.97
C ILE A 73 0.53 -9.10 0.17
N VAL A 74 -0.47 -9.88 0.59
CA VAL A 74 -1.77 -9.95 -0.09
C VAL A 74 -2.50 -8.61 -0.01
N ALA A 75 -2.55 -7.99 1.18
CA ALA A 75 -3.28 -6.74 1.39
C ALA A 75 -2.71 -5.60 0.56
N TRP A 76 -1.41 -5.33 0.70
CA TRP A 76 -0.78 -4.25 -0.05
C TRP A 76 -0.61 -4.55 -1.53
N GLY A 77 -0.33 -5.79 -1.90
CA GLY A 77 -0.30 -6.21 -3.30
C GLY A 77 -1.66 -5.98 -3.98
N LEU A 78 -2.77 -6.34 -3.32
CA LEU A 78 -4.12 -6.10 -3.82
C LEU A 78 -4.45 -4.61 -3.88
N ILE A 79 -4.10 -3.84 -2.84
CA ILE A 79 -4.32 -2.39 -2.84
C ILE A 79 -3.59 -1.72 -4.02
N GLY A 80 -2.33 -2.06 -4.24
CA GLY A 80 -1.55 -1.53 -5.38
C GLY A 80 -2.13 -1.95 -6.73
N LEU A 81 -2.59 -3.20 -6.87
CA LEU A 81 -3.25 -3.69 -8.07
C LEU A 81 -4.53 -2.91 -8.37
N LEU A 82 -5.44 -2.83 -7.39
CA LEU A 82 -6.74 -2.16 -7.53
C LEU A 82 -6.58 -0.66 -7.79
N SER A 83 -5.50 -0.05 -7.29
CA SER A 83 -5.21 1.35 -7.51
C SER A 83 -5.05 1.71 -9.00
N ALA A 84 -4.62 0.76 -9.82
CA ALA A 84 -4.51 0.95 -11.27
C ALA A 84 -5.85 0.95 -12.00
N LEU A 85 -6.90 0.39 -11.39
CA LEU A 85 -8.25 0.32 -11.97
C LEU A 85 -9.08 1.56 -11.65
N LEU A 86 -8.62 2.40 -10.72
CA LEU A 86 -9.32 3.63 -10.33
C LEU A 86 -9.29 4.65 -11.47
N PRO A 87 -10.44 5.25 -11.80
CA PRO A 87 -10.48 6.41 -12.68
C PRO A 87 -9.61 7.54 -12.14
N GLN A 88 -8.95 8.27 -13.04
CA GLN A 88 -8.01 9.37 -12.74
C GLN A 88 -8.74 10.63 -12.21
N LYS A 89 -9.58 10.48 -11.18
CA LYS A 89 -10.35 11.54 -10.52
C LYS A 89 -9.81 11.73 -9.11
N ARG A 90 -9.47 12.97 -8.75
CA ARG A 90 -8.87 13.30 -7.44
C ARG A 90 -9.70 12.84 -6.25
N TRP A 91 -11.02 12.97 -6.30
CA TRP A 91 -11.87 12.55 -5.18
C TRP A 91 -11.87 11.03 -4.98
N LEU A 92 -11.79 10.24 -6.06
CA LEU A 92 -11.66 8.78 -5.97
C LEU A 92 -10.32 8.36 -5.37
N TYR A 93 -9.26 9.13 -5.64
CA TYR A 93 -7.96 8.92 -5.02
C TYR A 93 -8.01 9.10 -3.50
N PHE A 94 -8.58 10.22 -3.03
CA PHE A 94 -8.70 10.45 -1.57
C PHE A 94 -9.67 9.47 -0.91
N LEU A 95 -10.78 9.12 -1.59
CA LEU A 95 -11.67 8.07 -1.10
C LEU A 95 -10.92 6.74 -0.97
N TRP A 96 -10.10 6.39 -1.96
CA TRP A 96 -9.32 5.16 -1.92
C TRP A 96 -8.21 5.16 -0.87
N LEU A 97 -7.56 6.31 -0.61
CA LEU A 97 -6.63 6.45 0.52
C LEU A 97 -7.29 6.06 1.84
N PHE A 98 -8.52 6.51 2.07
CA PHE A 98 -9.28 6.13 3.26
C PHE A 98 -9.69 4.65 3.25
N VAL A 99 -10.36 4.20 2.17
CA VAL A 99 -10.91 2.84 2.07
C VAL A 99 -9.80 1.79 2.12
N SER A 100 -8.62 2.05 1.54
CA SER A 100 -7.50 1.11 1.55
C SER A 100 -6.98 0.78 2.95
N GLY A 101 -7.06 1.70 3.92
CA GLY A 101 -6.70 1.41 5.31
C GLY A 101 -7.66 0.37 5.93
N LEU A 102 -8.95 0.51 5.65
CA LEU A 102 -9.98 -0.45 6.09
C LEU A 102 -9.86 -1.80 5.37
N VAL A 103 -9.60 -1.79 4.06
CA VAL A 103 -9.36 -3.01 3.26
C VAL A 103 -8.14 -3.76 3.78
N PHE A 104 -7.07 -3.03 4.13
CA PHE A 104 -5.89 -3.62 4.73
C PHE A 104 -6.25 -4.33 6.04
N GLY A 105 -6.89 -3.63 6.97
CA GLY A 105 -7.34 -4.19 8.25
C GLY A 105 -8.24 -5.41 8.11
N MET A 106 -9.19 -5.37 7.18
CA MET A 106 -10.07 -6.51 6.88
C MET A 106 -9.28 -7.74 6.40
N ILE A 107 -8.29 -7.57 5.54
CA ILE A 107 -7.42 -8.67 5.07
C ILE A 107 -6.54 -9.17 6.22
N MET A 108 -6.02 -8.26 7.05
CA MET A 108 -5.25 -8.63 8.24
C MET A 108 -6.07 -9.42 9.25
N ALA A 109 -7.36 -9.14 9.39
CA ALA A 109 -8.25 -9.90 10.27
C ALA A 109 -8.42 -11.36 9.81
N LEU A 110 -8.25 -11.66 8.52
CA LEU A 110 -8.25 -13.06 8.05
C LEU A 110 -7.10 -13.88 8.65
N SER A 111 -6.02 -13.22 9.10
CA SER A 111 -4.92 -13.90 9.79
C SER A 111 -5.33 -14.55 11.11
N TYR A 112 -6.43 -14.12 11.74
CA TYR A 112 -6.94 -14.75 12.95
C TYR A 112 -7.43 -16.19 12.72
N PHE A 113 -7.77 -16.56 11.48
CA PHE A 113 -8.10 -17.95 11.14
C PHE A 113 -6.93 -18.94 11.32
N VAL A 114 -5.69 -18.43 11.48
CA VAL A 114 -4.54 -19.24 11.86
C VAL A 114 -4.69 -19.81 13.27
N PHE A 115 -5.44 -19.13 14.16
CA PHE A 115 -5.56 -19.48 15.57
C PHE A 115 -6.95 -19.96 15.98
N THR A 116 -7.99 -19.62 15.22
CA THR A 116 -9.36 -20.04 15.51
C THR A 116 -10.12 -20.38 14.23
N GLN A 117 -10.93 -21.44 14.29
CA GLN A 117 -11.82 -21.81 13.18
C GLN A 117 -13.21 -21.18 13.31
N ASN A 118 -13.50 -20.47 14.41
CA ASN A 118 -14.81 -19.87 14.66
C ASN A 118 -14.91 -18.49 13.97
N PRO A 119 -15.76 -18.33 12.94
CA PRO A 119 -15.88 -17.07 12.21
C PRO A 119 -16.38 -15.92 13.10
N LEU A 120 -17.24 -16.19 14.08
CA LEU A 120 -17.77 -15.17 15.00
C LEU A 120 -16.65 -14.58 15.87
N THR A 121 -15.68 -15.42 16.28
CA THR A 121 -14.50 -14.95 17.01
C THR A 121 -13.64 -14.06 16.13
N VAL A 122 -13.41 -14.42 14.87
CA VAL A 122 -12.65 -13.60 13.91
C VAL A 122 -13.32 -12.24 13.69
N VAL A 123 -14.64 -12.23 13.50
CA VAL A 123 -15.42 -11.00 13.37
C VAL A 123 -15.31 -10.15 14.64
N GLY A 124 -15.41 -10.75 15.82
CA GLY A 124 -15.22 -10.04 17.10
C GLY A 124 -13.83 -9.39 17.23
N LEU A 125 -12.78 -10.12 16.85
CA LEU A 125 -11.40 -9.61 16.83
C LEU A 125 -11.21 -8.49 15.81
N TRP A 126 -11.80 -8.63 14.61
CA TRP A 126 -11.78 -7.57 13.60
C TRP A 126 -12.46 -6.29 14.12
N ILE A 127 -13.66 -6.41 14.70
CA ILE A 127 -14.38 -5.26 15.28
C ILE A 127 -13.53 -4.58 16.37
N SER A 128 -12.85 -5.36 17.21
CA SER A 128 -11.95 -4.80 18.23
C SER A 128 -10.73 -4.08 17.64
N GLY A 129 -10.31 -4.46 16.43
CA GLY A 129 -9.21 -3.87 15.68
C GLY A 129 -9.56 -2.63 14.88
N LEU A 130 -10.85 -2.34 14.65
CA LEU A 130 -11.31 -1.21 13.82
C LEU A 130 -10.72 0.16 14.19
N PRO A 131 -10.46 0.51 15.46
CA PRO A 131 -9.77 1.77 15.77
C PRO A 131 -8.40 1.89 15.11
N PHE A 132 -7.66 0.78 15.01
CA PHE A 132 -6.36 0.73 14.33
C PHE A 132 -6.50 0.87 12.82
N ASP A 133 -7.50 0.23 12.23
CA ASP A 133 -7.81 0.37 10.80
C ASP A 133 -8.20 1.82 10.45
N LEU A 134 -8.92 2.50 11.35
CA LEU A 134 -9.25 3.92 11.23
C LEU A 134 -8.02 4.82 11.38
N TYR A 135 -7.10 4.50 12.29
CA TYR A 135 -5.82 5.22 12.38
C TYR A 135 -5.01 5.08 11.10
N HIS A 136 -4.99 3.88 10.51
CA HIS A 136 -4.33 3.65 9.21
C HIS A 136 -5.00 4.48 8.12
N ALA A 137 -6.34 4.43 8.01
CA ALA A 137 -7.10 5.19 7.02
C ALA A 137 -6.90 6.71 7.17
N ALA A 138 -6.93 7.23 8.40
CA ALA A 138 -6.66 8.63 8.69
C ALA A 138 -5.21 9.01 8.36
N GLY A 139 -4.26 8.15 8.71
CA GLY A 139 -2.85 8.30 8.37
C GLY A 139 -2.63 8.43 6.86
N ASN A 140 -3.27 7.57 6.06
CA ASN A 140 -3.22 7.65 4.60
C ASN A 140 -3.73 9.01 4.07
N LEU A 141 -4.79 9.55 4.66
CA LEU A 141 -5.33 10.86 4.29
C LEU A 141 -4.39 12.01 4.68
N ILE A 142 -3.81 11.95 5.88
CA ILE A 142 -2.83 12.94 6.37
C ILE A 142 -1.62 12.98 5.43
N PHE A 143 -1.05 11.82 5.11
CA PHE A 143 0.03 11.72 4.12
C PHE A 143 -0.45 12.10 2.71
N GLY A 144 -1.72 11.85 2.42
CA GLY A 144 -2.42 12.29 1.22
C GLY A 144 -2.39 13.81 1.01
N LEU A 145 -2.17 14.64 2.03
CA LEU A 145 -2.01 16.09 1.88
C LEU A 145 -0.79 16.46 1.01
N PHE A 146 0.24 15.60 0.96
CA PHE A 146 1.43 15.79 0.11
C PHE A 146 1.21 15.34 -1.34
N SER A 147 0.06 14.75 -1.66
CA SER A 147 -0.24 14.21 -2.99
C SER A 147 -0.12 15.21 -4.14
N PRO A 148 -0.46 16.51 -4.01
CA PRO A 148 -0.26 17.45 -5.11
C PRO A 148 1.20 17.58 -5.56
N LEU A 149 2.15 17.46 -4.63
CA LEU A 149 3.58 17.42 -4.94
C LEU A 149 3.95 16.08 -5.58
N LEU A 150 3.53 14.98 -4.97
CA LEU A 150 3.83 13.62 -5.45
C LEU A 150 3.25 13.38 -6.85
N PHE A 151 2.05 13.87 -7.14
CA PHE A 151 1.43 13.77 -8.47
C PHE A 151 2.32 14.40 -9.55
N LYS A 152 3.01 15.51 -9.26
CA LYS A 152 3.95 16.11 -10.22
C LYS A 152 5.13 15.20 -10.51
N VAL A 153 5.70 14.60 -9.46
CA VAL A 153 6.84 13.67 -9.55
C VAL A 153 6.43 12.39 -10.29
N PHE A 154 5.37 11.73 -9.85
CA PHE A 154 4.87 10.50 -10.46
C PHE A 154 4.41 10.71 -11.92
N ALA A 155 3.73 11.81 -12.23
CA ALA A 155 3.36 12.14 -13.60
C ALA A 155 4.58 12.39 -14.50
N ALA A 156 5.63 13.02 -13.97
CA ALA A 156 6.87 13.24 -14.71
C ALA A 156 7.56 11.90 -15.05
N GLU A 157 7.65 10.99 -14.08
CA GLU A 157 8.22 9.65 -14.31
C GLU A 157 7.34 8.81 -15.25
N ALA A 158 6.02 8.86 -15.12
CA ALA A 158 5.10 8.15 -16.01
C ALA A 158 5.26 8.58 -17.48
N ARG A 159 5.48 9.89 -17.73
CA ARG A 159 5.78 10.41 -19.07
C ARG A 159 7.10 9.88 -19.62
N LYS A 160 8.14 9.73 -18.80
CA LYS A 160 9.44 9.17 -19.23
C LYS A 160 9.31 7.70 -19.62
N LEU A 161 8.61 6.90 -18.82
CA LEU A 161 8.35 5.49 -19.10
C LEU A 161 7.56 5.30 -20.41
N ASN A 162 6.55 6.14 -20.64
CA ASN A 162 5.74 6.07 -21.87
C ASN A 162 6.54 6.46 -23.12
N LYS A 163 7.44 7.44 -23.04
CA LYS A 163 8.32 7.83 -24.15
C LYS A 163 9.30 6.75 -24.56
N GLN A 164 9.75 5.91 -23.61
CA GLN A 164 10.67 4.80 -23.86
C GLN A 164 9.97 3.53 -24.37
N THR A 165 8.63 3.49 -24.33
CA THR A 165 7.83 2.36 -24.80
C THR A 165 7.38 2.54 -26.26
N ARG A 166 7.47 3.77 -26.79
CA ARG A 166 7.27 4.10 -28.20
C ARG A 166 8.60 4.09 -28.93
#